data_AF-A0A1Y3BTQ6-F1
#
_entry.id   AF-A0A1Y3BTQ6-F1
#
_cell.length_a   1.000
_cell.length_b   1.000
_cell.length_c   1.000
_cell.angle_alpha   90.00
_cell.angle_beta   90.00
_cell.angle_gamma   90.00
#
_symmetry.space_group_name_H-M   'P 1'
#
loop_
_entity.id
_entity.type
_entity.pdbx_description
1 polymer ?
#
loop_
_entity_poly.entity_id
_entity_poly.type
_entity_poly.pdbx_seq_one_letter_code
_entity_poly.pdbx_strand_id
1 'polypeptide(L)'
;MAETTLPNVPETEQKLDNLENNWQDLKKKLQDRSDKLEDALIFQQFMTNVEEEESWIAEKYKLLCDPYCGDSIAAAQGLLKKHEIFEKDFQNHWDRFKDITLTGRGLINEGNFCSPKVEQKLDQLHDKLNNLQKLAEKRKQKFIDNFDYLQFLWKADVVENWIADKEQRLKNDEIGRDLSTVSASLSVKLFNLIEFFSVLN
;
A
#
# COMPACT_ATOMS: atom_id res chain seq x y z
N MET A 1 -5.40 -32.42 -87.56
CA MET A 1 -5.26 -32.16 -86.12
C MET A 1 -6.00 -30.87 -85.85
N ALA A 2 -7.19 -30.94 -85.26
CA ALA A 2 -7.98 -29.74 -84.96
C ALA A 2 -7.46 -29.16 -83.65
N GLU A 3 -6.87 -27.97 -83.72
CA GLU A 3 -6.61 -27.13 -82.54
C GLU A 3 -7.97 -26.66 -82.01
N THR A 4 -8.44 -27.32 -80.96
CA THR A 4 -9.59 -26.87 -80.18
C THR A 4 -9.11 -25.69 -79.31
N THR A 5 -8.93 -24.51 -79.90
CA THR A 5 -8.73 -23.28 -79.13
C THR A 5 -10.03 -22.98 -78.38
N LEU A 6 -10.03 -23.25 -77.07
CA LEU A 6 -11.14 -22.97 -76.16
C LEU A 6 -11.56 -21.49 -76.32
N PRO A 7 -12.85 -21.18 -76.61
CA PRO A 7 -13.25 -19.83 -77.04
C PRO A 7 -13.16 -18.72 -75.98
N ASN A 8 -12.74 -19.02 -74.75
CA ASN A 8 -12.93 -18.11 -73.62
C ASN A 8 -11.77 -18.00 -72.63
N VAL A 9 -10.57 -18.43 -73.05
CA VAL A 9 -9.36 -18.42 -72.20
C VAL A 9 -9.05 -17.04 -71.57
N PRO A 10 -9.14 -15.91 -72.30
CA PRO A 10 -8.84 -14.60 -71.72
C PRO A 10 -9.87 -14.17 -70.67
N GLU A 11 -11.14 -14.48 -70.88
CA GLU A 11 -12.22 -14.12 -69.95
C GLU A 11 -12.14 -14.96 -68.66
N THR A 12 -11.71 -16.22 -68.77
CA THR A 12 -11.43 -17.09 -67.61
C THR A 12 -10.20 -16.65 -66.83
N GLU A 13 -9.13 -16.21 -67.49
CA GLU A 13 -7.93 -15.65 -66.85
C GLU A 13 -8.27 -14.36 -66.09
N GLN A 14 -9.01 -13.44 -66.72
CA GLN A 14 -9.45 -12.21 -66.08
C GLN A 14 -10.33 -12.45 -64.85
N LYS A 15 -11.20 -13.48 -64.89
CA LYS A 15 -12.00 -13.87 -63.73
C LYS A 15 -11.16 -14.47 -62.61
N LEU A 16 -10.14 -15.27 -62.94
CA LEU A 16 -9.19 -15.82 -61.97
C LEU A 16 -8.40 -14.70 -61.29
N ASP A 17 -7.86 -13.74 -62.06
CA ASP A 17 -7.13 -12.60 -61.51
C ASP A 17 -8.00 -11.74 -60.59
N ASN A 18 -9.25 -11.47 -61.00
CA ASN A 18 -10.21 -10.76 -60.16
C ASN A 18 -10.54 -11.52 -58.87
N LEU A 19 -10.67 -12.85 -58.94
CA LEU A 19 -10.94 -13.68 -57.78
C LEU A 19 -9.75 -13.69 -56.81
N GLU A 20 -8.53 -13.80 -57.32
CA GLU A 20 -7.31 -13.76 -56.53
C GLU A 20 -7.13 -12.40 -55.86
N ASN A 21 -7.32 -11.30 -56.59
CA ASN A 21 -7.27 -9.95 -56.03
C ASN A 21 -8.32 -9.76 -54.91
N ASN A 22 -9.56 -10.20 -55.15
CA ASN A 22 -10.63 -10.13 -54.13
C ASN A 22 -10.31 -10.99 -52.91
N TRP A 23 -9.68 -12.15 -53.10
CA TRP A 23 -9.25 -13.03 -52.01
C TRP A 23 -8.15 -12.40 -51.17
N GLN A 24 -7.13 -11.79 -51.80
CA GLN A 24 -6.06 -11.08 -51.11
C GLN A 24 -6.61 -9.86 -50.33
N ASP A 25 -7.52 -9.10 -50.93
CA ASP A 25 -8.18 -7.97 -50.28
C ASP A 25 -9.02 -8.42 -49.07
N LEU A 26 -9.75 -9.52 -49.20
CA LEU A 26 -10.51 -10.09 -48.09
C LEU A 26 -9.57 -10.53 -46.96
N LYS A 27 -8.47 -11.22 -47.29
CA LYS A 27 -7.48 -11.67 -46.31
C LYS A 27 -6.86 -10.48 -45.57
N LYS A 28 -6.52 -9.40 -46.28
CA LYS A 28 -6.03 -8.16 -45.68
C LYS A 28 -7.06 -7.52 -44.75
N LYS A 29 -8.32 -7.40 -45.19
CA LYS A 29 -9.42 -6.86 -44.36
C LYS A 29 -9.68 -7.70 -43.10
N LEU A 30 -9.54 -9.02 -43.20
CA LEU A 30 -9.66 -9.92 -42.06
C LEU A 30 -8.51 -9.72 -41.08
N GLN A 31 -7.27 -9.61 -41.56
CA GLN A 31 -6.11 -9.32 -40.71
C GLN A 31 -6.26 -7.98 -40.00
N ASP A 32 -6.55 -6.90 -40.74
CA ASP A 32 -6.76 -5.56 -40.19
C ASP A 32 -7.87 -5.53 -39.13
N ARG A 33 -8.90 -6.38 -39.28
CA ARG A 33 -9.98 -6.52 -38.29
C ARG A 33 -9.52 -7.32 -37.08
N SER A 34 -8.71 -8.36 -37.28
CA SER A 34 -8.14 -9.16 -36.19
C SER A 34 -7.29 -8.28 -35.28
N ASP A 35 -6.35 -7.53 -35.86
CA ASP A 35 -5.43 -6.66 -35.13
C ASP A 35 -6.20 -5.61 -34.31
N LYS A 36 -7.19 -4.96 -34.92
CA LYS A 36 -8.05 -3.99 -34.20
C LYS A 36 -8.86 -4.60 -33.06
N LEU A 37 -9.27 -5.86 -33.16
CA LEU A 37 -10.00 -6.55 -32.10
C LEU A 37 -9.06 -6.91 -30.94
N GLU A 38 -7.83 -7.31 -31.25
CA GLU A 38 -6.78 -7.55 -30.26
C GLU A 38 -6.43 -6.26 -29.51
N ASP A 39 -6.20 -5.15 -30.23
CA ASP A 39 -5.95 -3.83 -29.64
C ASP A 39 -7.09 -3.41 -28.70
N ALA A 40 -8.33 -3.56 -29.15
CA ALA A 40 -9.51 -3.21 -28.36
C ALA A 40 -9.62 -4.08 -27.10
N LEU A 41 -9.26 -5.37 -27.19
CA LEU A 41 -9.24 -6.29 -26.05
C LEU A 41 -8.20 -5.84 -25.01
N ILE A 42 -6.97 -5.56 -25.43
CA ILE A 42 -5.89 -5.11 -24.54
C ILE A 42 -6.27 -3.77 -23.89
N PHE A 43 -6.84 -2.84 -24.65
CA PHE A 43 -7.31 -1.56 -24.12
C PHE A 43 -8.40 -1.73 -23.05
N GLN A 44 -9.37 -2.63 -23.27
CA GLN A 44 -10.40 -2.91 -22.26
C GLN A 44 -9.82 -3.56 -21.01
N GLN A 45 -8.89 -4.50 -21.16
CA GLN A 45 -8.18 -5.10 -20.01
C GLN A 45 -7.41 -4.04 -19.21
N PHE A 46 -6.72 -3.13 -19.89
CA PHE A 46 -6.06 -1.98 -19.26
C PHE A 46 -7.06 -1.12 -18.47
N MET A 47 -8.18 -0.75 -19.08
CA MET A 47 -9.20 0.07 -18.42
C MET A 47 -9.77 -0.60 -17.17
N THR A 48 -10.11 -1.89 -17.25
CA THR A 48 -10.59 -2.66 -16.11
C THR A 48 -9.55 -2.69 -14.98
N ASN A 49 -8.28 -2.95 -15.30
CA ASN A 49 -7.22 -2.96 -14.31
C ASN A 49 -7.04 -1.60 -13.63
N VAL A 50 -7.14 -0.50 -14.39
CA VAL A 50 -7.08 0.85 -13.83
C VAL A 50 -8.26 1.11 -12.89
N GLU A 51 -9.48 0.74 -13.29
CA GLU A 51 -10.68 0.93 -12.46
C GLU A 51 -10.64 0.13 -11.15
N GLU A 52 -10.13 -1.09 -11.19
CA GLU A 52 -9.91 -1.91 -10.00
C GLU A 52 -8.92 -1.26 -9.02
N GLU A 53 -7.79 -0.77 -9.53
CA GLU A 53 -6.81 -0.03 -8.71
C GLU A 53 -7.37 1.29 -8.18
N GLU A 54 -8.11 2.05 -8.99
CA GLU A 54 -8.77 3.28 -8.55
C GLU A 54 -9.78 3.02 -7.42
N SER A 55 -10.53 1.91 -7.51
CA SER A 55 -11.48 1.47 -6.48
C SER A 55 -10.76 1.11 -5.18
N TRP A 56 -9.69 0.32 -5.27
CA TRP A 56 -8.88 -0.06 -4.11
C TRP A 56 -8.28 1.17 -3.41
N ILE A 57 -7.71 2.12 -4.16
CA ILE A 57 -7.17 3.36 -3.61
C ILE A 57 -8.26 4.15 -2.88
N ALA A 58 -9.46 4.27 -3.47
CA ALA A 58 -10.57 4.99 -2.86
C ALA A 58 -11.04 4.35 -1.55
N GLU A 59 -11.05 3.02 -1.47
CA GLU A 59 -11.35 2.28 -0.24
C GLU A 59 -10.30 2.57 0.84
N LYS A 60 -9.01 2.41 0.50
CA LYS A 60 -7.92 2.59 1.48
C LYS A 60 -7.76 4.03 1.92
N TYR A 61 -8.01 5.00 1.04
CA TYR A 61 -8.00 6.41 1.39
C TYR A 61 -8.96 6.71 2.54
N LYS A 62 -10.19 6.16 2.49
CA LYS A 62 -11.18 6.34 3.57
C LYS A 62 -10.70 5.77 4.90
N LEU A 63 -10.05 4.61 4.88
CA LEU A 63 -9.50 3.98 6.09
C LEU A 63 -8.36 4.79 6.71
N LEU A 64 -7.51 5.40 5.87
CA LEU A 64 -6.39 6.24 6.35
C LEU A 64 -6.84 7.59 6.90
N CYS A 65 -8.05 8.07 6.54
CA CYS A 65 -8.63 9.30 7.07
C CYS A 65 -9.27 9.16 8.47
N ASP A 66 -9.37 7.95 9.02
CA ASP A 66 -9.84 7.74 10.39
C ASP A 66 -8.93 8.53 11.36
N PRO A 67 -9.46 9.34 12.30
CA PRO A 67 -8.63 10.04 13.28
C PRO A 67 -8.16 9.14 14.45
N TYR A 68 -8.77 7.98 14.70
CA TYR A 68 -8.52 7.16 15.90
C TYR A 68 -7.09 6.61 15.97
N CYS A 69 -6.34 6.88 17.04
CA CYS A 69 -4.94 6.42 17.20
C CYS A 69 -4.72 5.37 18.30
N GLY A 70 -5.78 4.91 18.98
CA GLY A 70 -5.67 4.02 20.14
C GLY A 70 -5.69 4.77 21.47
N ASP A 71 -6.36 4.21 22.46
CA ASP A 71 -6.52 4.74 23.83
C ASP A 71 -5.58 4.08 24.85
N SER A 72 -4.88 3.03 24.45
CA SER A 72 -3.97 2.24 25.28
C SER A 72 -2.76 1.77 24.47
N ILE A 73 -1.65 1.46 25.15
CA ILE A 73 -0.42 0.97 24.51
C ILE A 73 -0.70 -0.25 23.64
N ALA A 74 -1.52 -1.19 24.13
CA ALA A 74 -1.93 -2.38 23.39
C ALA A 74 -2.76 -2.06 22.14
N ALA A 75 -3.71 -1.12 22.23
CA ALA A 75 -4.50 -0.69 21.09
C ALA A 75 -3.64 0.01 20.03
N ALA A 76 -2.76 0.92 20.44
CA ALA A 76 -1.84 1.63 19.55
C ALA A 76 -0.87 0.65 18.86
N GLN A 77 -0.31 -0.32 19.59
CA GLN A 77 0.52 -1.37 19.00
C GLN A 77 -0.24 -2.24 17.99
N GLY A 78 -1.52 -2.54 18.27
CA GLY A 78 -2.38 -3.25 17.33
C GLY A 78 -2.62 -2.47 16.03
N LEU A 79 -2.79 -1.15 16.12
CA LEU A 79 -2.94 -0.27 14.95
C LEU A 79 -1.65 -0.20 14.12
N LEU A 80 -0.48 -0.10 14.76
CA LEU A 80 0.81 -0.17 14.07
C LEU A 80 0.97 -1.48 13.30
N LYS A 81 0.65 -2.62 13.92
CA LYS A 81 0.71 -3.93 13.25
C LYS A 81 -0.26 -4.04 12.07
N LYS A 82 -1.47 -3.48 12.19
CA LYS A 82 -2.41 -3.39 11.05
C LYS A 82 -1.85 -2.50 9.94
N HIS A 83 -1.13 -1.43 10.29
CA HIS A 83 -0.49 -0.56 9.33
C HIS A 83 0.64 -1.25 8.58
N GLU A 84 1.45 -2.10 9.24
CA GLU A 84 2.46 -2.92 8.57
C GLU A 84 1.86 -3.88 7.53
N ILE A 85 0.66 -4.42 7.81
CA ILE A 85 -0.07 -5.25 6.84
C ILE A 85 -0.49 -4.39 5.64
N PHE A 86 -1.05 -3.20 5.91
CA PHE A 86 -1.39 -2.24 4.85
C PHE A 86 -0.18 -1.88 3.99
N GLU A 87 1.00 -1.67 4.57
CA GLU A 87 2.22 -1.36 3.81
C GLU A 87 2.61 -2.50 2.86
N LYS A 88 2.46 -3.76 3.28
CA LYS A 88 2.70 -4.92 2.42
C LYS A 88 1.69 -4.98 1.27
N ASP A 89 0.42 -4.79 1.57
CA ASP A 89 -0.63 -4.74 0.55
C ASP A 89 -0.36 -3.60 -0.43
N PHE A 90 0.04 -2.43 0.07
CA PHE A 90 0.39 -1.29 -0.76
C PHE A 90 1.54 -1.61 -1.73
N GLN A 91 2.58 -2.33 -1.30
CA GLN A 91 3.65 -2.74 -2.22
C GLN A 91 3.15 -3.67 -3.33
N ASN A 92 2.25 -4.61 -3.02
CA ASN A 92 1.66 -5.48 -4.05
C ASN A 92 0.88 -4.67 -5.10
N HIS A 93 0.09 -3.69 -4.66
CA HIS A 93 -0.64 -2.78 -5.56
C HIS A 93 0.28 -1.85 -6.34
N TRP A 94 1.40 -1.43 -5.74
CA TRP A 94 2.42 -0.65 -6.43
C TRP A 94 3.09 -1.45 -7.57
N ASP A 95 3.37 -2.73 -7.33
CA ASP A 95 3.90 -3.61 -8.39
C ASP A 95 2.86 -3.86 -9.49
N ARG A 96 1.60 -4.07 -9.13
CA ARG A 96 0.51 -4.15 -10.11
C ARG A 96 0.36 -2.87 -10.95
N PHE A 97 0.55 -1.69 -10.34
CA PHE A 97 0.58 -0.42 -11.07
C PHE A 97 1.72 -0.37 -12.11
N LYS A 98 2.90 -0.93 -11.80
CA LYS A 98 3.99 -1.03 -12.79
C LYS A 98 3.58 -1.90 -13.97
N ASP A 99 2.92 -3.03 -13.73
CA ASP A 99 2.43 -3.91 -14.80
C ASP A 99 1.39 -3.19 -15.67
N ILE A 100 0.42 -2.49 -15.05
CA ILE A 100 -0.56 -1.65 -15.76
C ILE A 100 0.13 -0.56 -16.59
N THR A 101 1.19 0.04 -16.05
CA THR A 101 2.00 1.05 -16.76
C THR A 101 2.72 0.44 -17.97
N LEU A 102 3.25 -0.77 -17.85
CA LEU A 102 3.87 -1.48 -18.97
C LEU A 102 2.85 -1.79 -20.07
N THR A 103 1.68 -2.32 -19.71
CA THR A 103 0.58 -2.56 -20.67
C THR A 103 0.12 -1.26 -21.34
N GLY A 104 -0.07 -0.20 -20.56
CA GLY A 104 -0.48 1.11 -21.08
C GLY A 104 0.56 1.71 -22.03
N ARG A 105 1.86 1.60 -21.72
CA ARG A 105 2.94 2.02 -22.64
C ARG A 105 2.98 1.19 -23.92
N GLY A 106 2.71 -0.11 -23.84
CA GLY A 106 2.56 -0.98 -25.01
C GLY A 106 1.48 -0.46 -25.96
N LEU A 107 0.29 -0.17 -25.43
CA LEU A 107 -0.84 0.39 -26.17
C LEU A 107 -0.51 1.74 -26.84
N ILE A 108 0.29 2.59 -26.18
CA ILE A 108 0.73 3.88 -26.74
C ILE A 108 1.71 3.65 -27.91
N ASN A 109 2.66 2.72 -27.76
CA ASN A 109 3.68 2.44 -28.78
C ASN A 109 3.10 1.80 -30.05
N GLU A 110 2.03 1.02 -29.91
CA GLU A 110 1.31 0.40 -31.04
C GLU A 110 0.49 1.43 -31.85
N GLY A 111 0.48 2.70 -31.44
CA GLY A 111 -0.14 3.78 -32.21
C GLY A 111 -1.66 3.79 -32.12
N ASN A 112 -2.23 3.28 -31.02
CA ASN A 112 -3.68 3.29 -30.81
C ASN A 112 -4.22 4.73 -30.72
N PHE A 113 -5.39 4.96 -31.32
CA PHE A 113 -6.12 6.25 -31.32
C PHE A 113 -6.38 6.81 -29.90
N CYS A 114 -6.33 5.95 -28.88
CA CYS A 114 -6.60 6.29 -27.48
C CYS A 114 -5.35 6.68 -26.67
N SER A 115 -4.17 6.82 -27.28
CA SER A 115 -2.90 7.08 -26.57
C SER A 115 -2.95 8.22 -25.53
N PRO A 116 -3.54 9.41 -25.82
CA PRO A 116 -3.63 10.49 -24.83
C PRO A 116 -4.48 10.13 -23.62
N LYS A 117 -5.52 9.32 -23.81
CA LYS A 117 -6.42 8.88 -22.73
C LYS A 117 -5.73 7.86 -21.82
N VAL A 118 -4.92 6.98 -22.40
CA VAL A 118 -4.12 5.99 -21.66
C VAL A 118 -3.08 6.71 -20.80
N GLU A 119 -2.34 7.65 -21.39
CA GLU A 119 -1.34 8.45 -20.68
C GLU A 119 -1.96 9.25 -19.52
N GLN A 120 -3.05 9.96 -19.79
CA GLN A 120 -3.79 10.68 -18.74
C GLN A 120 -4.24 9.77 -17.59
N LYS A 121 -4.69 8.55 -17.90
CA LYS A 121 -5.13 7.59 -16.87
C LYS A 121 -3.97 7.06 -16.05
N LEU A 122 -2.82 6.80 -16.66
CA LEU A 122 -1.60 6.40 -15.96
C LEU A 122 -1.13 7.49 -15.00
N ASP A 123 -1.09 8.75 -15.45
CA ASP A 123 -0.66 9.88 -14.63
C ASP A 123 -1.60 10.08 -13.43
N GLN A 124 -2.91 10.04 -13.66
CA GLN A 124 -3.91 10.15 -12.58
C GLN A 124 -3.76 9.02 -11.55
N LEU A 125 -3.56 7.78 -12.01
CA LEU A 125 -3.38 6.64 -11.11
C LEU A 125 -2.09 6.76 -10.31
N HIS A 126 -1.01 7.20 -10.94
CA HIS A 126 0.28 7.46 -10.30
C HIS A 126 0.15 8.52 -9.19
N ASP A 127 -0.50 9.65 -9.49
CA ASP A 127 -0.72 10.72 -8.52
C ASP A 127 -1.56 10.25 -7.33
N LYS A 128 -2.61 9.47 -7.59
CA LYS A 128 -3.45 8.88 -6.54
C LYS A 128 -2.66 7.95 -5.63
N LEU A 129 -1.82 7.07 -6.18
CA LEU A 129 -0.96 6.18 -5.38
C LEU A 129 0.07 6.96 -4.56
N ASN A 130 0.74 7.94 -5.15
CA ASN A 130 1.69 8.80 -4.44
C ASN A 130 1.02 9.56 -3.28
N ASN A 131 -0.20 10.06 -3.50
CA ASN A 131 -0.96 10.72 -2.45
C ASN A 131 -1.37 9.75 -1.34
N LEU A 132 -1.79 8.53 -1.68
CA LEU A 132 -2.11 7.49 -0.72
C LEU A 132 -0.88 7.12 0.13
N GLN A 133 0.29 6.98 -0.49
CA GLN A 133 1.55 6.71 0.21
C GLN A 133 1.89 7.82 1.22
N LYS A 134 1.80 9.09 0.80
CA LYS A 134 2.04 10.25 1.69
C LYS A 134 1.06 10.26 2.86
N LEU A 135 -0.20 9.90 2.63
CA LEU A 135 -1.21 9.83 3.67
C LEU A 135 -0.92 8.69 4.65
N ALA A 136 -0.52 7.52 4.13
CA ALA A 136 -0.14 6.37 4.93
C ALA A 136 1.04 6.68 5.84
N GLU A 137 2.10 7.31 5.31
CA GLU A 137 3.27 7.69 6.11
C GLU A 137 2.91 8.66 7.24
N LYS A 138 2.09 9.68 6.94
CA LYS A 138 1.57 10.60 7.96
C LYS A 138 0.76 9.87 9.03
N ARG A 139 -0.04 8.88 8.62
CA ARG A 139 -0.87 8.09 9.53
C ARG A 139 -0.01 7.20 10.43
N LYS A 140 1.02 6.57 9.88
CA LYS A 140 2.02 5.80 10.62
C LYS A 140 2.70 6.65 11.68
N GLN A 141 3.16 7.84 11.31
CA GLN A 141 3.80 8.76 12.26
C GLN A 141 2.88 9.10 13.43
N LYS A 142 1.59 9.39 13.17
CA LYS A 142 0.61 9.63 14.24
C LYS A 142 0.43 8.43 15.17
N PHE A 143 0.50 7.20 14.65
CA PHE A 143 0.42 6.01 15.50
C PHE A 143 1.67 5.85 16.37
N ILE A 144 2.85 6.13 15.82
CA ILE A 144 4.12 6.11 16.56
C ILE A 144 4.09 7.17 17.67
N ASP A 145 3.75 8.42 17.33
CA ASP A 145 3.69 9.52 18.29
C ASP A 145 2.71 9.22 19.44
N ASN A 146 1.53 8.66 19.12
CA ASN A 146 0.55 8.28 20.14
C ASN A 146 1.02 7.11 21.01
N PHE A 147 1.69 6.12 20.41
CA PHE A 147 2.27 5.00 21.14
C PHE A 147 3.34 5.47 22.13
N ASP A 148 4.24 6.35 21.68
CA ASP A 148 5.30 6.91 22.51
C ASP A 148 4.74 7.76 23.65
N TYR A 149 3.71 8.57 23.37
CA TYR A 149 2.99 9.34 24.40
C TYR A 149 2.37 8.44 25.47
N LEU A 150 1.65 7.39 25.07
CA LEU A 150 1.03 6.45 26.01
C LEU A 150 2.07 5.68 26.82
N GLN A 151 3.20 5.32 26.20
CA GLN A 151 4.31 4.69 26.90
C GLN A 151 4.93 5.64 27.94
N PHE A 152 5.06 6.92 27.62
CA PHE A 152 5.54 7.92 28.56
C PHE A 152 4.61 8.07 29.76
N LEU A 153 3.30 8.21 29.55
CA LEU A 153 2.32 8.30 30.63
C LEU A 153 2.40 7.09 31.56
N TRP A 154 2.42 5.88 30.99
CA TRP A 154 2.55 4.66 31.78
C TRP A 154 3.84 4.64 32.61
N LYS A 155 4.97 5.07 32.04
CA LYS A 155 6.24 5.17 32.78
C LYS A 155 6.14 6.19 33.92
N ALA A 156 5.48 7.32 33.70
CA ALA A 156 5.26 8.34 34.73
C ALA A 156 4.41 7.78 35.88
N ASP A 157 3.29 7.12 35.57
CA ASP A 157 2.42 6.49 36.56
C ASP A 157 3.18 5.43 37.38
N VAL A 158 4.04 4.64 36.74
CA VAL A 158 4.88 3.65 37.44
C VAL A 158 5.82 4.32 38.45
N VAL A 159 6.45 5.43 38.06
CA VAL A 159 7.34 6.20 38.94
C VAL A 159 6.56 6.86 40.07
N GLU A 160 5.40 7.47 39.79
CA GLU A 160 4.56 8.10 40.81
C GLU A 160 4.08 7.08 41.86
N ASN A 161 3.62 5.91 41.40
CA ASN A 161 3.22 4.82 42.31
C ASN A 161 4.40 4.33 43.16
N TRP A 162 5.60 4.24 42.57
CA TRP A 162 6.80 3.87 43.30
C TRP A 162 7.17 4.93 44.36
N ILE A 163 7.09 6.23 44.03
CA ILE A 163 7.32 7.32 44.98
C ILE A 163 6.31 7.23 46.13
N ALA A 164 5.02 7.05 45.83
CA ALA A 164 3.97 6.93 46.83
C ALA A 164 4.19 5.75 47.79
N ASP A 165 4.61 4.58 47.29
CA ASP A 165 5.00 3.43 48.13
C ASP A 165 6.17 3.78 49.06
N LYS A 166 7.19 4.48 48.57
CA LYS A 166 8.32 4.92 49.40
C LYS A 166 7.92 5.95 50.45
N GLU A 167 7.10 6.94 50.11
CA GLU A 167 6.59 7.92 51.06
C GLU A 167 5.74 7.29 52.17
N GLN A 168 4.90 6.31 51.81
CA GLN A 168 4.07 5.59 52.78
C GLN A 168 4.94 4.81 53.78
N ARG A 169 6.01 4.16 53.32
CA ARG A 169 6.97 3.48 54.20
C ARG A 169 7.66 4.43 55.15
N LEU A 170 8.12 5.59 54.67
CA LEU A 170 8.75 6.61 55.51
C LEU A 170 7.80 7.15 56.60
N LYS A 171 6.50 7.25 56.31
CA LYS A 171 5.48 7.66 57.30
C LYS A 171 5.19 6.59 58.35
N ASN A 172 5.28 5.31 57.96
CA ASN A 172 4.98 4.17 58.83
C ASN A 172 6.20 3.69 59.65
N ASP A 173 7.40 4.17 59.33
CA ASP A 173 8.61 3.89 60.10
C ASP A 173 8.54 4.57 61.48
N GLU A 174 8.11 3.81 62.51
CA GLU A 174 8.32 4.23 63.91
C GLU A 174 9.82 4.43 64.15
N ILE A 175 10.20 5.57 64.75
CA ILE A 175 11.60 5.95 65.00
C ILE A 175 12.31 4.99 66.00
N GLY A 176 11.60 3.99 66.54
CA GLY A 176 12.09 3.15 67.62
C GLY A 176 11.99 3.88 68.95
N ARG A 177 11.89 3.12 70.05
CA ARG A 177 11.67 3.67 71.41
C ARG A 177 12.90 3.49 72.30
N ASP A 178 13.87 2.72 71.85
CA ASP A 178 15.13 2.44 72.54
C ASP A 178 16.31 2.43 71.55
N LEU A 179 17.54 2.46 72.09
CA LEU A 179 18.77 2.53 71.29
C LEU A 179 18.87 1.40 70.25
N SER A 180 18.39 0.20 70.59
CA SER A 180 18.43 -0.97 69.72
C SER A 180 17.51 -0.79 68.52
N THR A 181 16.24 -0.44 68.77
CA THR A 181 15.21 -0.21 67.75
C THR A 181 15.53 1.01 66.88
N VAL A 182 16.06 2.09 67.46
CA VAL A 182 16.51 3.27 66.70
C VAL A 182 17.70 2.92 65.79
N SER A 183 18.69 2.15 66.28
CA SER A 183 19.86 1.76 65.47
C SER A 183 19.49 0.82 64.31
N ALA A 184 18.52 -0.07 64.53
CA ALA A 184 17.98 -0.94 63.50
C ALA A 184 17.24 -0.13 62.42
N SER A 185 16.36 0.80 62.82
CA SER A 185 15.66 1.69 61.88
C SER A 185 16.62 2.59 61.09
N LEU A 186 17.71 3.06 61.70
CA LEU A 186 18.73 3.85 61.00
C LEU A 186 19.51 3.02 59.97
N SER A 187 19.86 1.78 60.32
CA SER A 187 20.59 0.86 59.43
C SER A 187 19.76 0.51 58.19
N VAL A 188 18.45 0.27 58.36
CA VAL A 188 17.51 0.03 57.25
C VAL A 188 17.37 1.27 56.37
N LYS A 189 17.31 2.48 56.95
CA LYS A 189 17.25 3.74 56.19
C LYS A 189 18.50 3.98 55.35
N LEU A 190 19.69 3.73 55.90
CA LEU A 190 20.95 3.86 55.16
C LEU A 190 21.05 2.86 54.01
N PHE A 191 20.61 1.61 54.22
CA PHE A 191 20.57 0.60 53.17
C PHE A 191 19.61 1.00 52.03
N ASN A 192 18.40 1.46 52.36
CA ASN A 192 17.41 1.90 51.37
C ASN A 192 17.86 3.14 50.57
N LEU A 193 18.60 4.06 51.20
CA LEU A 193 19.21 5.22 50.52
C LEU A 193 20.29 4.78 49.51
N ILE A 194 21.08 3.76 49.85
CA ILE A 194 22.10 3.22 48.93
C ILE A 194 21.43 2.57 47.71
N GLU A 195 20.36 1.78 47.90
CA GLU A 195 19.60 1.24 46.76
C GLU A 195 18.90 2.33 45.94
N PHE A 196 18.38 3.38 46.59
CA PHE A 196 17.79 4.54 45.91
C PHE A 196 18.76 5.19 44.91
N PHE A 197 20.03 5.37 45.28
CA PHE A 197 21.04 5.93 44.37
C PHE A 197 21.53 4.95 43.30
N SER A 198 21.37 3.63 43.51
CA SER A 198 21.75 2.60 42.54
C SER A 198 20.72 2.41 41.43
N VAL A 199 19.46 2.78 41.63
CA VAL A 199 18.38 2.63 40.63
C VAL A 199 18.28 3.87 39.72
N LEU A 200 18.88 5.00 40.13
CA LEU A 200 18.86 6.27 39.39
C LEU A 200 20.10 6.52 38.50
N ASN A 201 21.12 5.65 38.57
CA ASN A 201 22.30 5.65 37.68
C ASN A 201 22.27 4.41 36.77
#